data_AF-A0A967QPQ4-F1
#
_entry.id   AF-A0A967QPQ4-F1
#
_cell.length_a   1.000
_cell.length_b   1.000
_cell.length_c   1.000
_cell.angle_alpha   90.00
_cell.angle_beta   90.00
_cell.angle_gamma   90.00
#
_symmetry.space_group_name_H-M   'P 1'
#
loop_
_entity.id
_entity.type
_entity.pdbx_description
1 polymer ?
#
loop_
_entity_poly.entity_id
_entity_poly.type
_entity_poly.pdbx_seq_one_letter_code
_entity_poly.pdbx_strand_id
1 'polypeptide(L)'
;MVPQLGTPLFPDPGTKLIQPYHIEHFNGDAVAFVGIDIAQKTQVSSQPFDTTPFLDEVTTAQNQINMLTAMGYDKIGLVTHQGYGNDIDLASMVSGVDFIVGGDSHTLVGDHSALGIGGTGDYPTITTDLSGNTTCIVQAWEYSKVVGNLNVQFDADGNVVSC
;
A
#
# COMPACT_ATOMS: atom_id res chain seq x y z
N MET A 1 -7.62 -9.52 2.90
CA MET A 1 -8.31 -10.83 2.97
C MET A 1 -8.16 -11.47 4.35
N VAL A 2 -9.13 -12.29 4.76
CA VAL A 2 -9.11 -13.03 6.04
C VAL A 2 -9.41 -14.51 5.79
N PRO A 3 -8.42 -15.33 5.40
CA PRO A 3 -8.61 -16.76 5.19
C PRO A 3 -9.06 -17.44 6.49
N GLN A 4 -10.05 -18.33 6.38
CA GLN A 4 -10.51 -19.15 7.48
C GLN A 4 -9.54 -20.30 7.77
N LEU A 5 -9.56 -20.78 9.02
CA LEU A 5 -8.80 -21.96 9.42
C LEU A 5 -9.19 -23.18 8.57
N GLY A 6 -8.19 -23.92 8.09
CA GLY A 6 -8.35 -25.06 7.19
C GLY A 6 -8.24 -24.73 5.70
N THR A 7 -7.99 -23.46 5.34
CA THR A 7 -7.70 -23.06 3.95
C THR A 7 -6.22 -23.22 3.60
N PRO A 8 -5.82 -23.29 2.33
CA PRO A 8 -4.41 -23.32 1.95
C PRO A 8 -3.59 -22.12 2.47
N LEU A 9 -4.23 -20.96 2.71
CA LEU A 9 -3.60 -19.76 3.26
C LEU A 9 -3.57 -19.74 4.80
N PHE A 10 -4.40 -20.55 5.46
CA PHE A 10 -4.42 -20.72 6.90
C PHE A 10 -4.77 -22.18 7.29
N PRO A 11 -3.87 -23.14 7.01
CA PRO A 11 -4.20 -24.57 7.13
C PRO A 11 -4.42 -25.01 8.58
N ASP A 12 -3.62 -24.49 9.51
CA ASP A 12 -3.70 -24.80 10.94
C ASP A 12 -3.30 -23.56 11.78
N PRO A 13 -3.59 -23.52 13.09
CA PRO A 13 -3.36 -22.34 13.94
C PRO A 13 -1.89 -21.90 14.03
N GLY A 14 -0.93 -22.79 13.77
CA GLY A 14 0.52 -22.50 13.81
C GLY A 14 1.10 -22.04 12.48
N THR A 15 0.35 -22.16 11.37
CA THR A 15 0.88 -22.01 10.01
C THR A 15 0.11 -20.97 9.19
N LYS A 16 -0.25 -19.84 9.80
CA LYS A 16 -0.88 -18.74 9.05
C LYS A 16 0.14 -18.15 8.06
N LEU A 17 -0.08 -18.36 6.76
CA LEU A 17 0.91 -18.05 5.72
C LEU A 17 0.94 -16.57 5.33
N ILE A 18 -0.14 -15.85 5.59
CA ILE A 18 -0.25 -14.42 5.28
C ILE A 18 -0.33 -13.61 6.58
N GLN A 19 0.44 -12.52 6.61
CA GLN A 19 0.38 -11.52 7.67
C GLN A 19 -0.22 -10.23 7.10
N PRO A 20 -1.00 -9.48 7.90
CA PRO A 20 -1.60 -8.23 7.42
C PRO A 20 -0.58 -7.11 7.25
N TYR A 21 0.55 -7.19 7.94
CA TYR A 21 1.65 -6.24 7.85
C TYR A 21 3.01 -6.93 8.04
N HIS A 22 4.08 -6.21 7.72
CA HIS A 22 5.47 -6.53 8.02
C HIS A 22 6.16 -5.31 8.63
N ILE A 23 7.06 -5.52 9.60
CA ILE A 23 7.90 -4.45 10.16
C ILE A 23 9.32 -4.70 9.70
N GLU A 24 9.91 -3.71 9.01
CA GLU A 24 11.29 -3.77 8.58
C GLU A 24 12.13 -2.73 9.30
N HIS A 25 13.39 -3.06 9.60
CA HIS A 25 14.30 -2.17 10.29
C HIS A 25 15.38 -1.65 9.34
N PHE A 26 15.37 -0.34 9.09
CA PHE A 26 16.37 0.34 8.27
C PHE A 26 17.29 1.16 9.17
N ASN A 27 18.55 0.75 9.32
CA ASN A 27 19.54 1.45 10.14
C ASN A 27 19.08 1.79 11.58
N GLY A 28 18.15 1.02 12.14
CA GLY A 28 17.58 1.22 13.48
C GLY A 28 16.16 1.81 13.48
N ASP A 29 15.72 2.42 12.38
CA ASP A 29 14.35 2.92 12.23
C ASP A 29 13.41 1.79 11.79
N ALA A 30 12.26 1.67 12.45
CA ALA A 30 11.22 0.73 12.06
C ALA A 30 10.26 1.36 11.04
N VAL A 31 9.95 0.64 9.97
CA VAL A 31 8.92 1.01 8.99
C VAL A 31 7.93 -0.13 8.88
N ALA A 32 6.64 0.18 9.05
CA ALA A 32 5.56 -0.78 8.91
C ALA A 32 5.02 -0.77 7.48
N PHE A 33 4.80 -1.95 6.91
CA PHE A 33 4.23 -2.15 5.59
C PHE A 33 2.92 -2.91 5.71
N VAL A 34 1.81 -2.31 5.30
CA VAL A 34 0.48 -2.94 5.31
C VAL A 34 0.08 -3.36 3.90
N GLY A 35 -0.36 -4.61 3.75
CA GLY A 35 -0.82 -5.14 2.46
C GLY A 35 -2.29 -4.88 2.19
N ILE A 36 -2.63 -4.32 1.03
CA ILE A 36 -4.01 -4.08 0.57
C ILE A 36 -4.21 -4.68 -0.84
N ASP A 37 -5.36 -5.30 -1.06
CA ASP A 37 -5.72 -5.89 -2.36
C ASP A 37 -7.19 -5.57 -2.66
N ILE A 38 -7.51 -5.36 -3.94
CA ILE A 38 -8.84 -4.95 -4.39
C ILE A 38 -9.86 -6.07 -4.19
N ALA A 39 -10.85 -5.85 -3.35
CA ALA A 39 -11.82 -6.86 -2.97
C ALA A 39 -12.72 -7.24 -4.14
N GLN A 40 -13.42 -6.26 -4.72
CA GLN A 40 -14.47 -6.52 -5.70
C GLN A 40 -13.92 -7.17 -6.98
N LYS A 41 -12.82 -6.63 -7.54
CA LYS A 41 -12.19 -7.18 -8.75
C LYS A 41 -11.67 -8.60 -8.50
N THR A 42 -10.98 -8.83 -7.39
CA THR A 42 -10.43 -10.16 -7.07
C THR A 42 -11.55 -11.18 -6.85
N GLN A 43 -12.61 -10.82 -6.14
CA GLN A 43 -13.76 -11.68 -5.91
C GLN A 43 -14.48 -12.07 -7.21
N VAL A 44 -14.67 -11.11 -8.13
CA VAL A 44 -15.39 -11.36 -9.39
C VAL A 44 -14.53 -12.08 -10.43
N SER A 45 -13.27 -11.70 -10.58
CA SER A 45 -12.41 -12.14 -11.69
C SER A 45 -11.49 -13.31 -11.34
N SER A 46 -11.00 -13.40 -10.10
CA SER A 46 -10.15 -14.51 -9.65
C SER A 46 -10.93 -15.60 -8.92
N GLN A 47 -12.09 -15.26 -8.35
CA GLN A 47 -12.99 -16.22 -7.69
C GLN A 47 -12.31 -16.98 -6.53
N PRO A 48 -11.75 -16.28 -5.51
CA PRO A 48 -11.30 -16.92 -4.29
C PRO A 48 -12.47 -17.67 -3.62
N PHE A 49 -12.15 -18.69 -2.83
CA PHE A 49 -13.17 -19.41 -2.06
C PHE A 49 -13.88 -18.48 -1.07
N ASP A 50 -15.16 -18.76 -0.79
CA ASP A 50 -15.96 -18.05 0.23
C ASP A 50 -15.31 -18.09 1.63
N THR A 51 -14.45 -19.08 1.87
CA THR A 51 -13.64 -19.21 3.08
C THR A 51 -12.44 -18.25 3.13
N THR A 52 -12.25 -17.40 2.12
CA THR A 52 -11.23 -16.35 2.07
C THR A 52 -11.89 -15.00 1.75
N PRO A 53 -12.70 -14.45 2.67
CA PRO A 53 -13.35 -13.17 2.46
C PRO A 53 -12.33 -12.04 2.27
N PHE A 54 -12.66 -11.14 1.34
CA PHE A 54 -12.00 -9.85 1.19
C PHE A 54 -12.80 -8.80 1.95
N LEU A 55 -12.09 -7.95 2.67
CA LEU A 55 -12.67 -6.87 3.47
C LEU A 55 -12.54 -5.56 2.68
N ASP A 56 -13.34 -4.57 3.07
CA ASP A 56 -13.24 -3.20 2.56
C ASP A 56 -11.83 -2.62 2.78
N GLU A 57 -11.28 -2.01 1.72
CA GLU A 57 -9.90 -1.56 1.63
C GLU A 57 -9.63 -0.42 2.61
N VAL A 58 -10.49 0.60 2.62
CA VAL A 58 -10.36 1.80 3.46
C VAL A 58 -10.44 1.44 4.94
N THR A 59 -11.46 0.69 5.32
CA THR A 59 -11.68 0.24 6.70
C THR A 59 -10.53 -0.64 7.17
N THR A 60 -10.02 -1.53 6.30
CA THR A 60 -8.89 -2.41 6.64
C THR A 60 -7.62 -1.60 6.82
N ALA A 61 -7.30 -0.69 5.89
CA ALA A 61 -6.13 0.17 5.96
C ALA A 61 -6.13 0.99 7.25
N GLN A 62 -7.21 1.72 7.56
CA GLN A 62 -7.28 2.54 8.76
C GLN A 62 -7.13 1.71 10.04
N ASN A 63 -7.75 0.53 10.10
CA ASN A 63 -7.63 -0.35 11.27
C ASN A 63 -6.19 -0.84 11.49
N GLN A 64 -5.48 -1.21 10.42
CA GLN A 64 -4.08 -1.61 10.51
C GLN A 64 -3.18 -0.45 10.91
N ILE A 65 -3.37 0.74 10.30
CA ILE A 65 -2.64 1.95 10.66
C ILE A 65 -2.83 2.27 12.15
N ASN A 66 -4.08 2.35 12.62
CA ASN A 66 -4.39 2.63 14.03
C ASN A 66 -3.72 1.64 14.99
N MET A 67 -3.76 0.35 14.66
CA MET A 67 -3.13 -0.70 15.46
C MET A 67 -1.60 -0.53 15.51
N LEU A 68 -0.97 -0.25 14.37
CA LEU A 68 0.48 -0.05 14.27
C LEU A 68 0.93 1.21 15.01
N THR A 69 0.20 2.31 14.87
CA THR A 69 0.43 3.54 15.63
C THR A 69 0.30 3.30 17.13
N ALA A 70 -0.71 2.55 17.58
CA ALA A 70 -0.87 2.19 18.98
C ALA A 70 0.27 1.30 19.52
N MET A 71 0.97 0.57 18.64
CA MET A 71 2.18 -0.18 18.96
C MET A 71 3.46 0.68 18.98
N GLY A 72 3.37 1.96 18.61
CA GLY A 72 4.48 2.91 18.60
C GLY A 72 5.20 3.03 17.25
N TYR A 73 4.64 2.51 16.16
CA TYR A 73 5.18 2.72 14.81
C TYR A 73 4.67 4.03 14.23
N ASP A 74 5.60 4.89 13.82
CA ASP A 74 5.35 6.24 13.30
C ASP A 74 5.55 6.37 11.78
N LYS A 75 6.19 5.37 11.14
CA LYS A 75 6.43 5.30 9.70
C LYS A 75 5.65 4.13 9.10
N ILE A 76 4.59 4.41 8.35
CA ILE A 76 3.64 3.43 7.84
C ILE A 76 3.43 3.61 6.32
N GLY A 77 3.84 2.60 5.58
CA GLY A 77 3.61 2.47 4.14
C GLY A 77 2.53 1.46 3.82
N LEU A 78 1.75 1.73 2.77
CA LEU A 78 0.85 0.74 2.17
C LEU A 78 1.49 0.13 0.93
N VAL A 79 1.42 -1.19 0.81
CA VAL A 79 1.78 -1.93 -0.41
C VAL A 79 0.50 -2.51 -0.97
N THR A 80 0.07 -1.98 -2.12
CA THR A 80 -1.31 -2.18 -2.60
C THR A 80 -1.36 -2.81 -3.97
N HIS A 81 -2.47 -3.51 -4.25
CA HIS A 81 -2.83 -3.97 -5.58
C HIS A 81 -4.27 -3.58 -5.90
N GLN A 82 -4.56 -2.27 -5.92
CA GLN A 82 -5.93 -1.77 -6.10
C GLN A 82 -6.11 -0.72 -7.19
N GLY A 83 -5.04 -0.32 -7.86
CA GLY A 83 -5.08 0.63 -8.96
C GLY A 83 -4.77 2.05 -8.50
N TYR A 84 -4.09 2.78 -9.37
CA TYR A 84 -3.50 4.07 -9.06
C TYR A 84 -4.51 5.13 -8.62
N GLY A 85 -5.69 5.19 -9.27
CA GLY A 85 -6.76 6.10 -8.86
C GLY A 85 -7.30 5.76 -7.46
N ASN A 86 -7.48 4.48 -7.18
CA ASN A 86 -7.96 4.03 -5.86
C ASN A 86 -6.90 4.27 -4.77
N ASP A 87 -5.61 4.21 -5.09
CA ASP A 87 -4.54 4.57 -4.15
C ASP A 87 -4.59 6.07 -3.78
N ILE A 88 -4.84 6.95 -4.76
CA ILE A 88 -5.03 8.39 -4.53
C ILE A 88 -6.25 8.65 -3.63
N ASP A 89 -7.38 8.01 -3.95
CA ASP A 89 -8.60 8.13 -3.16
C ASP A 89 -8.38 7.60 -1.73
N LEU A 90 -7.78 6.42 -1.59
CA LEU A 90 -7.49 5.79 -0.30
C LEU A 90 -6.66 6.70 0.60
N ALA A 91 -5.59 7.32 0.07
CA ALA A 91 -4.75 8.23 0.84
C ALA A 91 -5.61 9.32 1.51
N SER A 92 -6.51 9.95 0.76
CA SER A 92 -7.38 11.00 1.29
C SER A 92 -8.45 10.53 2.29
N MET A 93 -8.70 9.22 2.37
CA MET A 93 -9.74 8.62 3.22
C MET A 93 -9.20 8.03 4.53
N VAL A 94 -7.87 7.90 4.67
CA VAL A 94 -7.23 7.36 5.87
C VAL A 94 -6.25 8.35 6.48
N SER A 95 -6.01 8.27 7.78
CA SER A 95 -4.98 9.06 8.47
C SER A 95 -3.81 8.18 8.91
N GLY A 96 -2.59 8.72 8.82
CA GLY A 96 -1.35 8.07 9.27
C GLY A 96 -0.67 7.22 8.19
N VAL A 97 -0.89 7.52 6.90
CA VAL A 97 -0.20 6.87 5.79
C VAL A 97 0.85 7.80 5.18
N ASP A 98 2.10 7.34 5.13
CA ASP A 98 3.23 8.13 4.65
C ASP A 98 3.50 7.93 3.16
N PHE A 99 3.36 6.70 2.69
CA PHE A 99 3.55 6.37 1.29
C PHE A 99 2.74 5.16 0.85
N ILE A 100 2.43 5.11 -0.44
CA ILE A 100 1.72 4.01 -1.09
C ILE A 100 2.54 3.53 -2.29
N VAL A 101 2.92 2.26 -2.26
CA VAL A 101 3.53 1.55 -3.40
C VAL A 101 2.46 0.67 -4.02
N GLY A 102 1.90 1.12 -5.14
CA GLY A 102 0.72 0.53 -5.74
C GLY A 102 0.96 -0.39 -6.94
N GLY A 103 -0.12 -1.06 -7.37
CA GLY A 103 -0.17 -1.96 -8.52
C GLY A 103 -1.55 -2.03 -9.18
N ASP A 104 -1.88 -3.15 -9.83
CA ASP A 104 -3.12 -3.45 -10.57
C ASP A 104 -3.34 -2.67 -11.87
N SER A 105 -3.30 -1.33 -11.82
CA SER A 105 -3.71 -0.48 -12.95
C SER A 105 -2.70 -0.38 -14.08
N HIS A 106 -1.49 -0.94 -13.89
CA HIS A 106 -0.38 -0.81 -14.83
C HIS A 106 -0.06 0.66 -15.16
N THR A 107 -0.13 1.56 -14.17
CA THR A 107 0.08 2.98 -14.43
C THR A 107 1.57 3.28 -14.52
N LEU A 108 1.99 3.88 -15.63
CA LEU A 108 3.31 4.52 -15.75
C LEU A 108 3.21 5.94 -15.20
N VAL A 109 3.80 6.18 -14.03
CA VAL A 109 3.76 7.47 -13.35
C VAL A 109 5.04 8.27 -13.63
N GLY A 110 4.93 9.60 -13.76
CA GLY A 110 6.06 10.51 -13.99
C GLY A 110 6.27 10.94 -15.45
N ASP A 111 7.25 11.81 -15.66
CA ASP A 111 7.62 12.28 -17.00
C ASP A 111 8.59 11.33 -17.70
N HIS A 112 8.12 10.71 -18.78
CA HIS A 112 8.89 9.80 -19.63
C HIS A 112 9.01 10.33 -21.07
N SER A 113 8.80 11.64 -21.27
CA SER A 113 8.84 12.29 -22.59
C SER A 113 10.18 12.11 -23.31
N ALA A 114 11.28 11.99 -22.57
CA ALA A 114 12.61 11.67 -23.11
C ALA A 114 12.67 10.30 -23.83
N LEU A 115 11.78 9.38 -23.47
CA LEU A 115 11.62 8.07 -24.11
C LEU A 115 10.52 8.06 -25.19
N GLY A 116 9.85 9.19 -25.41
CA GLY A 116 8.69 9.29 -26.28
C GLY A 116 7.45 8.55 -25.75
N ILE A 117 7.39 8.30 -24.43
CA ILE A 117 6.31 7.58 -23.76
C ILE A 117 5.55 8.58 -22.87
N GLY A 118 4.23 8.60 -22.96
CA GLY A 118 3.40 9.38 -22.04
C GLY A 118 3.29 8.68 -20.68
N GLY A 119 3.37 9.46 -19.61
CA GLY A 119 3.06 9.01 -18.25
C GLY A 119 1.77 9.65 -17.71
N THR A 120 1.33 9.18 -16.55
CA THR A 120 0.16 9.66 -15.82
C THR A 120 0.59 10.22 -14.47
N GLY A 121 0.29 11.49 -14.20
CA GLY A 121 0.66 12.14 -12.94
C GLY A 121 2.17 12.26 -12.73
N ASP A 122 2.55 12.84 -11.60
CA ASP A 122 3.94 13.06 -11.21
C ASP A 122 4.50 11.83 -10.50
N TYR A 123 5.81 11.59 -10.60
CA TYR A 123 6.49 10.56 -9.81
C TYR A 123 7.39 11.23 -8.75
N PRO A 124 7.13 11.00 -7.45
CA PRO A 124 5.90 10.43 -6.90
C PRO A 124 4.72 11.38 -7.06
N THR A 125 3.51 10.86 -6.96
CA THR A 125 2.33 11.70 -6.83
C THR A 125 2.16 12.05 -5.37
N ILE A 126 2.21 13.35 -5.08
CA ILE A 126 2.12 13.90 -3.75
C ILE A 126 0.68 14.31 -3.47
N THR A 127 0.11 13.76 -2.40
CA THR A 127 -1.21 14.11 -1.89
C THR A 127 -1.16 14.27 -0.37
N THR A 128 -2.32 14.40 0.27
CA THR A 128 -2.43 14.38 1.72
C THR A 128 -3.30 13.25 2.22
N ASP A 129 -2.97 12.74 3.41
CA ASP A 129 -3.84 11.87 4.18
C ASP A 129 -5.07 12.64 4.71
N LEU A 130 -6.00 11.93 5.36
CA LEU A 130 -7.20 12.52 5.98
C LEU A 130 -6.88 13.57 7.06
N SER A 131 -5.69 13.52 7.67
CA SER A 131 -5.21 14.47 8.68
C SER A 131 -4.44 15.66 8.09
N GLY A 132 -4.26 15.69 6.77
CA GLY A 132 -3.51 16.73 6.07
C GLY A 132 -1.99 16.51 6.02
N ASN A 133 -1.49 15.35 6.45
CA ASN A 133 -0.07 14.99 6.36
C ASN A 133 0.27 14.58 4.92
N THR A 134 1.51 14.81 4.51
CA THR A 134 1.97 14.44 3.15
C THR A 134 2.00 12.93 2.96
N THR A 135 1.45 12.47 1.84
CA THR A 135 1.51 11.06 1.39
C THR A 135 2.08 10.98 -0.03
N CYS A 136 3.03 10.07 -0.24
CA CYS A 136 3.69 9.86 -1.53
C CYS A 136 3.23 8.56 -2.20
N ILE A 137 2.74 8.65 -3.44
CA ILE A 137 2.16 7.51 -4.16
C ILE A 137 3.00 7.21 -5.40
N VAL A 138 3.35 5.93 -5.60
CA VAL A 138 4.11 5.46 -6.76
C VAL A 138 3.51 4.19 -7.37
N GLN A 139 3.64 4.06 -8.70
CA GLN A 139 3.55 2.79 -9.43
C GLN A 139 4.71 2.70 -10.42
N ALA A 140 5.09 1.46 -10.76
CA ALA A 140 6.22 1.15 -11.65
C ALA A 140 5.76 0.43 -12.92
N TRP A 141 4.70 0.93 -13.55
CA TRP A 141 4.16 0.42 -14.81
C TRP A 141 3.86 -1.09 -14.74
N GLU A 142 4.23 -1.85 -15.77
CA GLU A 142 3.95 -3.28 -15.93
C GLU A 142 5.13 -4.02 -16.57
N TYR A 143 5.12 -5.35 -16.43
CA TYR A 143 5.99 -6.28 -17.16
C TYR A 143 7.49 -6.01 -17.03
N SER A 144 7.95 -5.55 -15.86
CA SER A 144 9.37 -5.26 -15.58
C SER A 144 10.02 -4.25 -16.53
N LYS A 145 9.22 -3.44 -17.24
CA LYS A 145 9.73 -2.41 -18.17
C LYS A 145 10.46 -1.28 -17.45
N VAL A 146 10.11 -1.04 -16.19
CA VAL A 146 10.75 -0.04 -15.33
C VAL A 146 10.93 -0.60 -13.92
N VAL A 147 11.84 0.03 -13.17
CA VAL A 147 12.04 -0.20 -11.75
C VAL A 147 11.72 1.10 -11.04
N GLY A 148 10.79 1.07 -10.08
CA GLY A 148 10.49 2.23 -9.24
C GLY A 148 11.66 2.56 -8.31
N ASN A 149 11.94 3.85 -8.13
CA ASN A 149 12.96 4.34 -7.23
C ASN A 149 12.43 5.57 -6.49
N LEU A 150 11.84 5.35 -5.30
CA LEU A 150 11.29 6.38 -4.43
C LEU A 150 12.24 6.62 -3.26
N ASN A 151 12.56 7.88 -3.00
CA ASN A 151 13.28 8.30 -1.79
C ASN A 151 12.31 9.09 -0.91
N VAL A 152 11.97 8.55 0.25
CA VAL A 152 11.14 9.25 1.25
C VAL A 152 12.05 9.73 2.37
N GLN A 153 11.94 11.00 2.73
CA GLN A 153 12.62 11.56 3.89
C GLN A 153 11.61 11.83 5.00
N PHE A 154 11.99 11.43 6.22
CA PHE A 154 11.21 11.63 7.43
C PHE A 154 11.92 12.61 8.37
N ASP A 155 11.15 13.41 9.10
CA ASP A 155 11.66 14.15 10.24
C ASP A 155 11.78 13.28 11.51
N ALA A 156 12.20 13.91 12.61
CA ALA A 156 12.38 13.23 13.89
C ALA A 156 11.07 12.80 14.57
N ASP A 157 9.93 13.37 14.14
CA ASP A 157 8.60 13.06 14.64
C ASP A 157 7.89 12.01 13.76
N GLY A 158 8.58 11.51 12.72
CA GLY A 158 8.07 10.49 11.80
C GLY A 158 7.26 11.03 10.62
N ASN A 159 7.20 12.36 10.41
CA ASN A 159 6.44 12.93 9.30
C ASN A 159 7.26 12.97 8.00
N VAL A 160 6.60 12.74 6.87
CA VAL A 160 7.21 12.91 5.55
C VAL A 160 7.53 14.38 5.29
N VAL A 161 8.81 14.69 5.05
CA VAL A 161 9.26 16.04 4.68
C VAL A 161 9.47 16.21 3.18
N SER A 162 9.81 15.12 2.48
CA SER A 162 9.97 15.13 1.03
C SER A 162 9.89 13.74 0.45
N CYS A 163 9.36 13.72 -0.77
CA CYS A 163 9.57 12.72 -1.79
C CYS A 163 9.81 13.49 -3.11
#